data_AF-A0A7S2JLR3-F1
#
_entry.id   AF-A0A7S2JLR3-F1
#
_cell.length_a   1.000
_cell.length_b   1.000
_cell.length_c   1.000
_cell.angle_alpha   90.00
_cell.angle_beta   90.00
_cell.angle_gamma   90.00
#
_symmetry.space_group_name_H-M   'P 1'
#
loop_
_entity.id
_entity.type
_entity.pdbx_description
1 polymer ?
#
loop_
_entity_poly.entity_id
_entity_poly.type
_entity_poly.pdbx_seq_one_letter_code
_entity_poly.pdbx_strand_id
1 'polypeptide(L)'
;RFGSSNTKKKGARVEVHLDFQRPTYTRMPSSTVVYSEKYNDDQYEYRHVTLPPDISKTYQQQYKGRLLTEAEWRGLGVQQSRGWIHYAIHRPEPHILLFRRPLEMAMQQQQQQPSITNQPLAATQVAH
;
A
#
# COMPACT_ATOMS: atom_id res chain seq x y z
N ARG A 1 20.86 81.06 0.03
CA ARG A 1 19.66 81.37 -0.79
C ARG A 1 18.88 80.09 -0.97
N PHE A 2 17.60 80.06 -0.53
CA PHE A 2 16.55 79.05 -0.78
C PHE A 2 16.82 77.60 -0.31
N GLY A 3 15.90 76.87 0.30
CA GLY A 3 14.50 77.13 0.64
C GLY A 3 13.90 75.85 1.24
N SER A 4 13.02 76.01 2.23
CA SER A 4 12.18 74.95 2.81
C SER A 4 11.31 74.27 1.76
N SER A 5 10.93 73.00 1.98
CA SER A 5 9.51 72.61 1.97
C SER A 5 9.27 71.20 2.52
N ASN A 6 8.23 71.16 3.34
CA ASN A 6 7.61 70.04 4.02
C ASN A 6 6.77 69.18 3.05
N THR A 7 6.52 67.90 3.35
CA THR A 7 5.17 67.28 3.47
C THR A 7 5.15 65.75 3.27
N LYS A 8 4.22 65.15 4.03
CA LYS A 8 3.36 63.99 3.71
C LYS A 8 3.77 62.56 4.13
N LYS A 9 3.21 62.19 5.29
CA LYS A 9 2.65 60.87 5.65
C LYS A 9 2.24 60.04 4.42
N LYS A 10 2.59 58.74 4.38
CA LYS A 10 1.65 57.61 4.14
C LYS A 10 2.23 56.28 4.66
N GLY A 11 1.52 55.68 5.62
CA GLY A 11 1.34 54.23 5.80
C GLY A 11 2.58 53.35 5.91
N ALA A 12 3.06 53.12 7.13
CA ALA A 12 3.75 51.88 7.45
C ALA A 12 2.73 50.73 7.32
N ARG A 13 2.78 50.01 6.20
CA ARG A 13 2.10 48.72 6.06
C ARG A 13 2.90 47.74 6.89
N VAL A 14 2.40 47.44 8.09
CA VAL A 14 2.81 46.28 8.88
C VAL A 14 2.61 45.05 8.00
N GLU A 15 3.68 44.54 7.40
CA GLU A 15 3.68 43.19 6.88
C GLU A 15 3.69 42.28 8.08
N VAL A 16 2.49 41.85 8.47
CA VAL A 16 2.31 40.65 9.27
C VAL A 16 2.90 39.51 8.46
N HIS A 17 4.17 39.21 8.68
CA HIS A 17 4.72 37.92 8.31
C HIS A 17 3.96 36.93 9.19
N LEU A 18 2.83 36.43 8.67
CA LEU A 18 2.23 35.23 9.20
C LEU A 18 3.27 34.15 8.93
N ASP A 19 4.14 33.93 9.90
CA ASP A 19 4.88 32.69 10.06
C ASP A 19 3.85 31.58 10.27
N PHE A 20 3.18 31.23 9.17
CA PHE A 20 2.43 30.00 9.05
C PHE A 20 3.50 28.92 9.05
N GLN A 21 3.97 28.57 10.25
CA GLN A 21 4.46 27.24 10.55
C GLN A 21 3.33 26.31 10.13
N ARG A 22 3.36 25.94 8.85
CA ARG A 22 2.59 24.84 8.31
C ARG A 22 2.87 23.71 9.29
N PRO A 23 1.85 23.13 9.95
CA PRO A 23 2.06 21.86 10.60
C PRO A 23 2.64 20.99 9.50
N THR A 24 3.90 20.59 9.65
CA THR A 24 4.48 19.57 8.81
C THR A 24 3.63 18.36 9.15
N TYR A 25 2.57 18.15 8.36
CA TYR A 25 1.89 16.88 8.34
C TYR A 25 3.03 15.91 8.10
N THR A 26 3.44 15.24 9.16
CA THR A 26 4.39 14.15 9.11
C THR A 26 3.85 13.28 8.01
N ARG A 27 4.48 13.36 6.83
CA ARG A 27 4.18 12.51 5.69
C ARG A 27 4.61 11.15 6.19
N MET A 28 3.75 10.49 6.96
CA MET A 28 3.98 9.13 7.39
C MET A 28 4.03 8.37 6.09
N PRO A 29 5.20 7.86 5.65
CA PRO A 29 5.17 6.90 4.57
C PRO A 29 4.38 5.75 5.17
N SER A 30 3.18 5.48 4.65
CA SER A 30 2.52 4.20 4.87
C SER A 30 3.54 3.18 4.37
N SER A 31 4.34 2.64 5.28
CA SER A 31 5.46 1.74 4.95
C SER A 31 4.95 0.32 4.75
N THR A 32 3.63 0.15 4.86
CA THR A 32 2.95 -1.12 4.78
C THR A 32 2.45 -1.37 3.36
N VAL A 33 2.60 -2.60 2.92
CA VAL A 33 1.98 -3.12 1.70
C VAL A 33 0.48 -3.28 1.97
N VAL A 34 -0.36 -2.70 1.13
CA VAL A 34 -1.83 -2.78 1.25
C VAL A 34 -2.35 -3.81 0.25
N TYR A 35 -3.27 -4.66 0.70
CA TYR A 35 -3.86 -5.73 -0.10
C TYR A 35 -5.34 -5.44 -0.32
N SER A 36 -5.81 -5.55 -1.56
CA SER A 36 -7.23 -5.43 -1.86
C SER A 36 -8.03 -6.66 -1.42
N GLU A 37 -9.34 -6.52 -1.40
CA GLU A 37 -10.26 -7.66 -1.40
C GLU A 37 -10.04 -8.51 -2.67
N LYS A 38 -10.36 -9.80 -2.55
CA LYS A 38 -10.28 -10.73 -3.68
C LYS A 38 -11.59 -10.67 -4.46
N TYR A 39 -11.49 -10.72 -5.77
CA TYR A 39 -12.63 -10.84 -6.68
C TYR A 39 -12.33 -11.95 -7.68
N ASN A 40 -13.35 -12.66 -8.15
CA ASN A 40 -13.17 -13.80 -9.04
C ASN A 40 -14.09 -13.70 -10.26
N ASP A 41 -13.61 -14.28 -11.37
CA ASP A 41 -14.41 -14.67 -12.52
C ASP A 41 -14.57 -16.21 -12.53
N ASP A 42 -15.07 -16.78 -13.63
CA ASP A 42 -15.26 -18.23 -13.77
C ASP A 42 -13.93 -19.01 -13.80
N GLN A 43 -12.82 -18.37 -14.17
CA GLN A 43 -11.51 -19.00 -14.38
C GLN A 43 -10.43 -18.54 -13.39
N TYR A 44 -10.42 -17.26 -13.00
CA TYR A 44 -9.37 -16.71 -12.13
C TYR A 44 -9.90 -15.93 -10.92
N GLU A 45 -9.13 -16.00 -9.83
CA GLU A 45 -9.22 -15.12 -8.68
C GLU A 45 -8.18 -14.00 -8.82
N TYR A 46 -8.58 -12.76 -8.59
CA TYR A 46 -7.76 -11.57 -8.71
C TYR A 46 -7.65 -10.83 -7.38
N ARG A 47 -6.57 -10.06 -7.27
CA ARG A 47 -6.31 -9.10 -6.21
C ARG A 47 -5.30 -8.10 -6.72
N HIS A 48 -5.36 -6.87 -6.22
CA HIS A 48 -4.29 -5.91 -6.40
C HIS A 48 -3.55 -5.65 -5.08
N VAL A 49 -2.27 -5.31 -5.21
CA VAL A 49 -1.40 -4.96 -4.10
C VAL A 49 -0.86 -3.57 -4.34
N THR A 50 -1.07 -2.69 -3.37
CA THR A 50 -0.58 -1.31 -3.41
C THR A 50 0.72 -1.24 -2.63
N LEU A 51 1.81 -0.95 -3.33
CA LEU A 51 3.14 -0.82 -2.76
C LEU A 51 3.29 0.53 -2.05
N PRO A 52 3.97 0.57 -0.89
CA PRO A 52 4.32 1.81 -0.23
C PRO A 52 5.31 2.63 -1.09
N PRO A 53 5.39 3.96 -0.90
CA PRO A 53 6.17 4.85 -1.77
C PRO A 53 7.65 4.45 -1.91
N ASP A 54 8.27 3.95 -0.84
CA ASP A 54 9.68 3.58 -0.83
C ASP A 54 9.95 2.32 -1.65
N ILE A 55 9.09 1.30 -1.52
CA ILE A 55 9.19 0.06 -2.30
C ILE A 55 8.79 0.31 -3.75
N SER A 56 7.78 1.15 -3.98
CA SER A 56 7.34 1.53 -5.33
C SER A 56 8.44 2.19 -6.14
N LYS A 57 9.26 3.06 -5.53
CA LYS A 57 10.42 3.67 -6.20
C LYS A 57 11.43 2.62 -6.62
N THR A 58 11.79 1.69 -5.74
CA THR A 58 12.71 0.58 -6.07
C THR A 58 12.13 -0.31 -7.15
N TYR A 59 10.83 -0.62 -7.09
CA TYR A 59 10.13 -1.38 -8.11
C TYR A 59 10.22 -0.71 -9.49
N GLN A 60 9.88 0.58 -9.57
CA GLN A 60 9.99 1.37 -10.80
C GLN A 60 11.46 1.54 -11.25
N GLN A 61 12.38 1.61 -10.28
CA GLN A 61 13.84 1.51 -10.38
C GLN A 61 14.30 0.33 -11.26
N GLN A 62 13.97 -0.85 -10.75
CA GLN A 62 14.62 -2.10 -11.10
C GLN A 62 13.83 -2.95 -12.11
N TYR A 63 12.50 -2.83 -12.11
CA TYR A 63 11.60 -3.73 -12.86
C TYR A 63 10.71 -3.00 -13.86
N LYS A 64 11.09 -1.79 -14.27
CA LYS A 64 10.33 -0.94 -15.19
C LYS A 64 9.88 -1.71 -16.44
N GLY A 65 8.57 -1.80 -16.64
CA GLY A 65 7.99 -2.40 -17.83
C GLY A 65 8.07 -3.93 -17.90
N ARG A 66 8.38 -4.61 -16.79
CA ARG A 66 8.42 -6.08 -16.72
C ARG A 66 7.45 -6.62 -15.66
N LEU A 67 6.89 -7.80 -15.92
CA LEU A 67 6.17 -8.59 -14.92
C LEU A 67 7.14 -9.21 -13.91
N LEU A 68 6.65 -9.48 -12.71
CA LEU A 68 7.46 -10.01 -11.61
C LEU A 68 7.18 -11.50 -11.44
N THR A 69 8.24 -12.28 -11.30
CA THR A 69 8.17 -13.67 -10.84
C THR A 69 7.83 -13.75 -9.35
N GLU A 70 7.45 -14.94 -8.87
CA GLU A 70 7.14 -15.17 -7.45
C GLU A 70 8.26 -14.74 -6.51
N ALA A 71 9.51 -15.06 -6.85
CA ALA A 71 10.66 -14.68 -6.05
C ALA A 71 10.85 -13.16 -6.00
N GLU A 72 10.65 -12.46 -7.12
CA GLU A 72 10.88 -11.02 -7.21
C GLU A 72 9.84 -10.22 -6.41
N TRP A 73 8.54 -10.53 -6.53
CA TRP A 73 7.53 -9.80 -5.75
C TRP A 73 7.58 -10.15 -4.26
N ARG A 74 7.97 -11.39 -3.89
CA ARG A 74 8.26 -11.73 -2.48
C ARG A 74 9.46 -10.94 -1.95
N GLY A 75 10.48 -10.73 -2.78
CA GLY A 75 11.65 -9.90 -2.44
C GLY A 75 11.30 -8.42 -2.18
N LEU A 76 10.23 -7.90 -2.79
CA LEU A 76 9.69 -6.57 -2.50
C LEU A 76 8.86 -6.51 -1.20
N GLY A 77 8.74 -7.61 -0.45
CA GLY A 77 7.98 -7.68 0.80
C GLY A 77 6.48 -7.95 0.62
N VAL A 78 6.03 -8.27 -0.60
CA VAL A 78 4.64 -8.71 -0.85
C VAL A 78 4.47 -10.13 -0.32
N GLN A 79 3.48 -10.32 0.55
CA GLN A 79 3.20 -11.60 1.20
C GLN A 79 1.78 -12.05 0.88
N GLN A 80 1.68 -13.14 0.12
CA GLN A 80 0.40 -13.77 -0.21
C GLN A 80 0.58 -15.29 -0.32
N SER A 81 -0.55 -16.00 -0.44
CA SER A 81 -0.57 -17.45 -0.59
C SER A 81 0.11 -17.89 -1.89
N ARG A 82 0.23 -19.21 -2.14
CA ARG A 82 0.91 -19.70 -3.35
C ARG A 82 0.02 -19.53 -4.58
N GLY A 83 0.63 -19.51 -5.77
CA GLY A 83 -0.08 -19.55 -7.06
C GLY A 83 -0.58 -18.20 -7.58
N TRP A 84 -0.22 -17.09 -6.92
CA TRP A 84 -0.49 -15.75 -7.44
C TRP A 84 0.53 -15.34 -8.50
N ILE A 85 0.03 -14.85 -9.64
CA ILE A 85 0.81 -14.49 -10.82
C ILE A 85 0.60 -12.99 -11.09
N HIS A 86 1.69 -12.22 -11.13
CA HIS A 86 1.65 -10.83 -11.58
C HIS A 86 1.44 -10.82 -13.10
N TYR A 87 0.23 -10.47 -13.55
CA TYR A 87 -0.18 -10.70 -14.95
C TYR A 87 -0.20 -9.44 -15.82
N ALA A 88 -0.29 -8.26 -15.22
CA ALA A 88 -0.41 -7.01 -15.95
C ALA A 88 0.23 -5.86 -15.17
N ILE A 89 0.80 -4.91 -15.91
CA ILE A 89 1.36 -3.67 -15.37
C ILE A 89 0.32 -2.56 -15.51
N HIS A 90 -0.07 -1.97 -14.39
CA HIS A 90 -0.95 -0.81 -14.39
C HIS A 90 -0.13 0.47 -14.66
N ARG A 91 -0.13 0.95 -15.91
CA ARG A 91 0.69 2.11 -16.32
C ARG A 91 0.32 3.42 -15.61
N PRO A 92 -0.96 3.77 -15.39
CA PRO A 92 -1.32 5.00 -14.67
C PRO A 92 -0.81 5.03 -13.23
N GLU A 93 -0.87 3.88 -12.54
CA GLU A 93 -0.47 3.76 -11.13
C GLU A 93 0.49 2.58 -10.95
N PRO A 94 1.79 2.76 -11.25
CA PRO A 94 2.78 1.68 -11.24
C PRO A 94 3.05 1.12 -9.84
N HIS A 95 2.59 1.79 -8.80
CA HIS A 95 2.65 1.32 -7.42
C HIS A 95 1.59 0.24 -7.13
N ILE A 96 0.67 -0.02 -8.07
CA ILE A 96 -0.35 -1.07 -7.98
C ILE A 96 0.11 -2.27 -8.81
N LEU A 97 0.29 -3.41 -8.13
CA LEU A 97 0.60 -4.70 -8.74
C LEU A 97 -0.69 -5.52 -8.92
N LEU A 98 -0.92 -6.05 -10.12
CA LEU A 98 -2.11 -6.82 -10.45
C LEU A 98 -1.82 -8.32 -10.44
N PHE A 99 -2.46 -9.06 -9.53
CA PHE A 99 -2.28 -10.49 -9.41
C PHE A 99 -3.52 -11.28 -9.84
N ARG A 100 -3.29 -12.46 -10.41
CA ARG A 100 -4.32 -13.46 -10.70
C ARG A 100 -3.86 -14.85 -10.25
N ARG A 101 -4.79 -15.73 -9.90
CA ARG A 101 -4.56 -17.12 -9.52
C ARG A 101 -5.68 -17.99 -10.09
N PRO A 102 -5.40 -19.16 -10.69
CA PRO A 102 -6.46 -20.07 -11.14
C PRO A 102 -7.37 -20.52 -9.98
N LEU A 103 -8.70 -20.57 -10.20
CA LEU A 103 -9.64 -20.95 -9.14
C LEU A 103 -9.38 -22.37 -8.60
N GLU A 104 -8.99 -23.31 -9.47
CA GLU A 104 -8.68 -24.69 -9.06
C GLU A 104 -7.60 -24.73 -7.96
N MET A 105 -6.54 -23.93 -8.12
CA MET A 105 -5.49 -23.81 -7.10
C MET A 105 -5.98 -23.10 -5.82
N ALA A 106 -6.93 -22.16 -5.95
CA ALA A 106 -7.52 -21.47 -4.81
C ALA A 106 -8.33 -22.44 -3.93
N MET A 107 -9.11 -23.33 -4.54
CA MET A 107 -9.92 -24.34 -3.84
C MET A 107 -9.04 -25.35 -3.10
N GLN A 108 -7.96 -25.83 -3.74
CA GLN A 108 -7.03 -26.78 -3.11
C GLN A 108 -6.34 -26.19 -1.85
N GLN A 109 -6.12 -24.87 -1.82
CA GLN A 109 -5.50 -24.20 -0.66
C GLN A 109 -6.48 -23.96 0.50
N GLN A 110 -7.78 -23.83 0.25
CA GLN A 110 -8.77 -23.73 1.34
C GLN A 110 -8.91 -25.06 2.10
N GLN A 111 -8.74 -26.19 1.41
CA GLN A 111 -8.78 -27.52 2.03
C GLN A 111 -7.54 -27.84 2.89
N GLN A 112 -6.44 -27.12 2.70
CA GLN A 112 -5.18 -27.32 3.42
C GLN A 112 -4.94 -26.31 4.55
N GLN A 113 -5.87 -25.38 4.81
CA GLN A 113 -5.80 -24.61 6.06
C GLN A 113 -6.28 -25.52 7.19
N PRO A 114 -5.40 -25.89 8.16
CA PRO A 114 -5.89 -26.54 9.36
C PRO A 114 -6.84 -25.56 10.02
N SER A 115 -8.13 -25.89 9.98
CA SER A 115 -9.09 -25.29 10.89
C SER A 115 -8.55 -25.56 12.28
N ILE A 116 -8.21 -24.50 13.01
CA ILE A 116 -8.12 -24.55 14.46
C ILE A 116 -9.53 -24.80 15.00
N THR A 117 -10.05 -26.01 14.76
CA THR A 117 -11.29 -26.46 15.36
C THR A 117 -10.97 -26.74 16.81
N ASN A 118 -11.57 -25.97 17.71
CA ASN A 118 -11.58 -26.29 19.12
C ASN A 118 -12.20 -27.69 19.27
N GLN A 119 -11.39 -28.67 19.64
CA GLN A 119 -11.89 -29.98 20.06
C GLN A 119 -12.74 -29.79 21.32
N PRO A 120 -13.96 -30.38 21.41
CA PRO A 120 -14.59 -30.52 22.71
C PRO A 120 -13.75 -31.50 23.53
N LEU A 121 -13.29 -31.05 24.70
CA LEU A 121 -12.60 -31.88 25.70
C LEU A 121 -13.45 -33.12 25.97
N ALA A 122 -12.98 -34.28 25.53
CA ALA A 122 -13.61 -35.55 25.82
C ALA A 122 -13.70 -35.72 27.34
N ALA A 123 -14.92 -35.90 27.83
CA ALA A 123 -15.22 -36.18 29.22
C ALA A 123 -14.44 -37.43 29.66
N THR A 124 -13.57 -37.25 30.66
CA THR A 124 -13.01 -38.37 31.43
C THR A 124 -14.14 -38.93 32.31
N GLN A 125 -14.72 -40.05 31.89
CA GLN A 125 -15.48 -40.91 32.79
C GLN A 125 -14.49 -41.69 33.63
N VAL A 126 -14.38 -41.35 34.91
CA VAL A 126 -13.81 -42.23 35.93
C VAL A 126 -14.94 -43.11 36.45
N ALA A 127 -14.79 -44.42 36.22
CA ALA A 127 -15.61 -45.45 36.84
C ALA A 127 -15.28 -45.54 38.34
N HIS A 128 -16.32 -45.56 39.17
CA HIS A 128 -16.31 -46.08 40.54
C HIS A 128 -17.66 -46.77 40.80
#